data_AF-A0A2E9LNB6-F1
#
_entry.id   AF-A0A2E9LNB6-F1
#
_cell.length_a   1.000
_cell.length_b   1.000
_cell.length_c   1.000
_cell.angle_alpha   90.00
_cell.angle_beta   90.00
_cell.angle_gamma   90.00
#
_symmetry.space_group_name_H-M   'P 1'
#
loop_
_entity.id
_entity.type
_entity.pdbx_description
1 polymer ?
#
loop_
_entity_poly.entity_id
_entity_poly.type
_entity_poly.pdbx_seq_one_letter_code
_entity_poly.pdbx_strand_id
1 'polypeptide(L)'
;MSSTDSKRAADLIEEATGSEAPAQEFMLVESADGPVDDELLASVVGSIAAEMRELPVVKEAASYLDGDDTLRTPDGRMALIQVTTTLAQDDDLEEADSVLDVIEEASLNSGLRVTTIGNMSVERLFGEMAEETFQKGEMIGVIAALFIMLAVF
;
A
#
# COMPACT_ATOMS: atom_id res chain seq x y z
N MET A 1 9.45 21.35 -21.69
CA MET A 1 8.31 20.66 -21.08
C MET A 1 8.00 21.38 -19.78
N SER A 2 6.73 21.70 -19.51
CA SER A 2 6.30 22.54 -18.39
C SER A 2 6.67 21.93 -17.04
N SER A 3 7.75 22.36 -16.39
CA SER A 3 7.96 22.03 -14.98
C SER A 3 6.96 22.86 -14.18
N THR A 4 5.97 22.20 -13.59
CA THR A 4 5.13 22.86 -12.58
C THR A 4 6.02 23.27 -11.40
N ASP A 5 5.63 24.31 -10.65
CA ASP A 5 6.37 24.72 -9.46
C ASP A 5 6.50 23.56 -8.45
N SER A 6 5.51 22.64 -8.43
CA SER A 6 5.55 21.40 -7.65
C SER A 6 6.70 20.47 -8.05
N LYS A 7 6.90 20.23 -9.36
CA LYS A 7 8.00 19.38 -9.84
C LYS A 7 9.34 20.00 -9.51
N ARG A 8 9.48 21.31 -9.73
CA ARG A 8 10.69 22.04 -9.35
C ARG A 8 10.99 21.96 -7.85
N ALA A 9 9.97 22.02 -6.99
CA ALA A 9 10.16 21.87 -5.55
C ALA A 9 10.63 20.46 -5.17
N ALA A 10 10.09 19.42 -5.82
CA ALA A 10 10.54 18.03 -5.62
C ALA A 10 12.01 17.85 -6.03
N ASP A 11 12.39 18.34 -7.22
CA ASP A 11 13.77 18.29 -7.73
C ASP A 11 14.76 18.98 -6.77
N LEU A 12 14.36 20.12 -6.18
CA LEU A 12 15.18 20.85 -5.21
C LEU A 12 15.32 20.12 -3.87
N ILE A 13 14.29 19.39 -3.43
CA ILE A 13 14.35 18.56 -2.23
C ILE A 13 15.32 17.42 -2.47
N GLU A 14 15.18 16.71 -3.59
CA GLU A 14 16.06 15.62 -3.99
C GLU A 14 17.53 16.05 -4.07
N GLU A 15 17.81 17.20 -4.71
CA GLU A 15 19.16 17.77 -4.78
C GLU A 15 19.72 18.05 -3.37
N ALA A 16 18.88 18.54 -2.45
CA ALA A 16 19.29 18.87 -1.08
C ALA A 16 19.46 17.64 -0.18
N THR A 17 18.65 16.59 -0.37
CA THR A 17 18.70 15.35 0.43
C THR A 17 19.68 14.33 -0.14
N GLY A 18 20.02 14.44 -1.43
CA GLY A 18 20.89 13.50 -2.14
C GLY A 18 20.21 12.18 -2.52
N SER A 19 18.88 12.11 -2.40
CA SER A 19 18.07 10.96 -2.79
C SER A 19 16.63 11.39 -3.05
N GLU A 20 15.96 10.66 -3.94
CA GLU A 20 14.50 10.75 -4.05
C GLU A 20 13.83 10.36 -2.73
N ALA A 21 12.61 10.85 -2.53
CA ALA A 21 11.82 10.49 -1.37
C ALA A 21 11.43 9.01 -1.47
N PRO A 22 11.63 8.22 -0.39
CA PRO A 22 11.28 6.81 -0.40
C PRO A 22 9.77 6.63 -0.45
N ALA A 23 9.32 5.53 -1.06
CA ALA A 23 7.93 5.11 -1.00
C ALA A 23 7.56 4.77 0.46
N GLN A 24 6.36 5.17 0.85
CA GLN A 24 5.84 4.98 2.20
C GLN A 24 4.46 4.33 2.15
N GLU A 25 4.24 3.47 3.14
CA GLU A 25 2.98 2.79 3.36
C GLU A 25 2.53 2.97 4.80
N PHE A 26 1.23 3.13 4.97
CA PHE A 26 0.59 3.35 6.25
C PHE A 26 -0.47 2.28 6.42
N MET A 27 -0.38 1.52 7.49
CA MET A 27 -1.40 0.55 7.88
C MET A 27 -2.11 1.04 9.14
N LEU A 28 -3.41 1.24 9.02
CA LEU A 28 -4.30 1.52 10.13
C LEU A 28 -4.90 0.21 10.63
N VAL A 29 -4.59 -0.15 11.87
CA VAL A 29 -5.13 -1.34 12.55
C VAL A 29 -6.18 -0.89 13.55
N GLU A 30 -7.42 -1.39 13.41
CA GLU A 30 -8.56 -1.00 14.23
C GLU A 30 -9.54 -2.16 14.48
N SER A 31 -10.40 -2.06 15.49
CA SER A 31 -11.50 -3.03 15.64
C SER A 31 -12.49 -2.91 14.48
N ALA A 32 -12.94 -4.06 13.98
CA ALA A 32 -14.05 -4.09 13.04
C ALA A 32 -15.35 -3.56 13.69
N ASP A 33 -15.61 -3.94 14.95
CA ASP A 33 -16.79 -3.60 15.74
C ASP A 33 -16.49 -3.55 17.25
N GLY A 34 -16.73 -2.41 17.90
CA GLY A 34 -16.66 -2.28 19.36
C GLY A 34 -15.26 -2.06 19.94
N PRO A 35 -15.10 -2.16 21.28
CA PRO A 35 -13.83 -1.93 21.95
C PRO A 35 -12.76 -2.95 21.51
N VAL A 36 -11.53 -2.46 21.31
CA VAL A 36 -10.37 -3.28 20.97
C VAL A 36 -9.80 -3.90 22.25
N ASP A 37 -9.43 -5.18 22.19
CA ASP A 37 -8.60 -5.80 23.20
C ASP A 37 -7.14 -5.32 23.02
N ASP A 38 -6.60 -4.65 24.03
CA ASP A 38 -5.25 -4.06 24.00
C ASP A 38 -4.15 -5.10 23.78
N GLU A 39 -4.29 -6.31 24.32
CA GLU A 39 -3.32 -7.40 24.13
C GLU A 39 -3.38 -7.94 22.69
N LEU A 40 -4.59 -8.04 22.12
CA LEU A 40 -4.77 -8.41 20.72
C LEU A 40 -4.19 -7.35 19.79
N LEU A 41 -4.47 -6.06 20.01
CA LEU A 41 -3.94 -4.98 19.19
C LEU A 41 -2.41 -4.96 19.21
N ALA A 42 -1.81 -5.07 20.40
CA ALA A 42 -0.36 -5.13 20.53
C ALA A 42 0.23 -6.35 19.82
N SER A 43 -0.42 -7.51 19.93
CA SER A 43 0.02 -8.72 19.24
C SER A 43 -0.03 -8.58 17.72
N VAL A 44 -1.13 -8.06 17.17
CA VAL A 44 -1.32 -7.91 15.72
C VAL A 44 -0.37 -6.86 15.17
N VAL A 45 -0.30 -5.68 15.80
CA VAL A 45 0.61 -4.61 15.39
C VAL A 45 2.07 -5.07 15.48
N GLY A 46 2.43 -5.80 16.52
CA GLY A 46 3.76 -6.36 16.71
C GLY A 46 4.12 -7.39 15.64
N SER A 47 3.19 -8.29 15.27
CA SER A 47 3.42 -9.29 14.22
C SER A 47 3.65 -8.62 12.87
N ILE A 48 2.74 -7.72 12.47
CA ILE A 48 2.85 -6.99 11.19
C ILE A 48 4.16 -6.22 11.13
N ALA A 49 4.49 -5.44 12.17
CA ALA A 49 5.72 -4.67 12.19
C ALA A 49 6.98 -5.56 12.17
N ALA A 50 6.94 -6.73 12.79
CA ALA A 50 8.05 -7.70 12.75
C ALA A 50 8.23 -8.30 11.36
N GLU A 51 7.14 -8.80 10.75
CA GLU A 51 7.15 -9.39 9.41
C GLU A 51 7.63 -8.38 8.36
N MET A 52 7.17 -7.12 8.44
CA MET A 52 7.64 -6.06 7.56
C MET A 52 9.16 -5.84 7.65
N ARG A 53 9.74 -5.91 8.86
CA ARG A 53 11.19 -5.71 9.05
C ARG A 53 12.03 -6.85 8.49
N GLU A 54 11.43 -8.01 8.23
CA GLU A 54 12.13 -9.14 7.60
C GLU A 54 12.21 -8.99 6.07
N LEU A 55 11.41 -8.10 5.47
CA LEU A 55 11.39 -7.87 4.04
C LEU A 55 12.61 -7.03 3.59
N PRO A 56 13.40 -7.49 2.60
CA PRO A 56 14.59 -6.76 2.13
C PRO A 56 14.30 -5.37 1.56
N VAL A 57 13.10 -5.17 1.02
CA VAL A 57 12.63 -3.90 0.42
C VAL A 57 12.19 -2.89 1.49
N VAL A 58 11.98 -3.33 2.73
CA VAL A 58 11.59 -2.47 3.84
C VAL A 58 12.84 -1.93 4.52
N LYS A 59 12.97 -0.60 4.52
CA LYS A 59 14.03 0.09 5.25
C LYS A 59 13.70 0.21 6.73
N GLU A 60 12.45 0.52 7.04
CA GLU A 60 11.96 0.73 8.39
C GLU A 60 10.47 0.41 8.49
N ALA A 61 10.06 -0.25 9.57
CA ALA A 61 8.67 -0.32 9.99
C ALA A 61 8.57 0.16 11.44
N ALA A 62 7.74 1.16 11.70
CA ALA A 62 7.59 1.81 12.99
C ALA A 62 6.13 1.73 13.47
N SER A 63 5.96 1.53 14.78
CA SER A 63 4.66 1.41 15.45
C SER A 63 4.74 2.02 16.86
N TYR A 64 3.59 2.12 17.54
CA TYR A 64 3.59 2.60 18.93
C TYR A 64 4.35 1.68 19.90
N LEU A 65 4.58 0.42 19.54
CA LEU A 65 5.34 -0.54 20.34
C LEU A 65 6.83 -0.19 20.39
N ASP A 66 7.31 0.66 19.49
CA ASP A 66 8.69 1.17 19.46
C ASP A 66 8.90 2.39 20.38
N GLY A 67 7.86 2.77 21.14
CA GLY A 67 7.89 3.87 22.11
C GLY A 67 7.33 5.19 21.58
N ASP A 68 6.74 5.20 20.39
CA ASP A 68 6.05 6.36 19.83
C ASP A 68 4.53 6.26 20.02
N ASP A 69 4.07 6.71 21.20
CA ASP A 69 2.64 6.73 21.54
C ASP A 69 1.79 7.58 20.57
N THR A 70 2.39 8.44 19.73
CA THR A 70 1.64 9.22 18.75
C THR A 70 1.06 8.37 17.61
N LEU A 71 1.57 7.14 17.45
CA LEU A 71 1.09 6.14 16.50
C LEU A 71 -0.09 5.31 17.04
N ARG A 72 -0.63 5.67 18.20
CA ARG A 72 -1.84 5.09 18.76
C ARG A 72 -2.82 6.19 19.12
N THR A 73 -4.10 5.97 18.89
CA THR A 73 -5.10 6.95 19.30
C THR A 73 -5.19 7.02 20.83
N PRO A 74 -5.49 8.19 21.42
CA PRO A 74 -5.58 8.33 22.88
C PRO A 74 -6.64 7.42 23.53
N ASP A 75 -7.65 7.01 22.77
CA ASP A 75 -8.70 6.08 23.21
C ASP A 75 -8.32 4.61 23.02
N GLY A 76 -7.12 4.34 22.50
CA GLY A 76 -6.55 3.01 22.36
C GLY A 76 -7.17 2.15 21.26
N ARG A 77 -8.11 2.69 20.47
CA ARG A 77 -8.92 1.93 19.50
C ARG A 77 -8.28 1.75 18.13
N MET A 78 -7.25 2.53 17.82
CA MET A 78 -6.56 2.48 16.53
C MET A 78 -5.06 2.60 16.74
N ALA A 79 -4.30 1.88 15.93
CA ALA A 79 -2.85 1.98 15.85
C ALA A 79 -2.42 2.15 14.40
N LEU A 80 -1.37 2.93 14.19
CA LEU A 80 -0.73 3.16 12.91
C LEU A 80 0.60 2.39 12.87
N ILE A 81 0.84 1.72 11.76
CA ILE A 81 2.15 1.18 11.40
C ILE A 81 2.63 1.95 10.18
N GLN A 82 3.81 2.54 10.27
CA GLN A 82 4.45 3.28 9.19
C GLN A 82 5.56 2.43 8.61
N VAL A 83 5.52 2.17 7.31
CA VAL A 83 6.55 1.42 6.58
C VAL A 83 7.21 2.35 5.58
N THR A 84 8.52 2.48 5.68
CA THR A 84 9.36 3.17 4.70
C THR A 84 10.16 2.13 3.95
N THR A 85 10.13 2.17 2.63
CA THR A 85 10.85 1.22 1.79
C THR A 85 12.20 1.77 1.36
N THR A 86 13.00 0.92 0.71
CA THR A 86 14.22 1.32 -0.01
C THR A 86 13.93 1.82 -1.41
N LEU A 87 12.71 1.64 -1.92
CA LEU A 87 12.28 2.07 -3.25
C LEU A 87 11.98 3.56 -3.24
N ALA A 88 12.26 4.24 -4.36
CA ALA A 88 11.76 5.57 -4.59
C ALA A 88 10.26 5.55 -4.91
N GLN A 89 9.58 6.69 -4.76
CA GLN A 89 8.15 6.81 -5.08
C GLN A 89 7.82 6.57 -6.56
N ASP A 90 8.78 6.81 -7.45
CA ASP A 90 8.61 6.68 -8.91
C ASP A 90 9.23 5.37 -9.44
N ASP A 91 9.77 4.51 -8.58
CA ASP A 91 10.30 3.18 -8.95
C ASP A 91 9.17 2.23 -9.36
N ASP A 92 9.51 1.17 -10.09
CA ASP A 92 8.60 0.06 -10.35
C ASP A 92 8.28 -0.68 -9.04
N LEU A 93 7.02 -0.64 -8.64
CA LEU A 93 6.55 -1.18 -7.36
C LEU A 93 6.17 -2.67 -7.45
N GLU A 94 6.49 -3.38 -8.54
CA GLU A 94 6.40 -4.84 -8.59
C GLU A 94 7.20 -5.52 -7.45
N GLU A 95 8.37 -4.98 -7.10
CA GLU A 95 9.18 -5.51 -5.97
C GLU A 95 8.49 -5.32 -4.60
N ALA A 96 7.51 -4.43 -4.53
CA ALA A 96 6.72 -4.14 -3.35
C ALA A 96 5.51 -5.07 -3.17
N ASP A 97 5.24 -6.00 -4.09
CA ASP A 97 4.16 -6.97 -3.93
C ASP A 97 4.30 -7.78 -2.64
N SER A 98 5.53 -8.11 -2.24
CA SER A 98 5.82 -8.80 -0.98
C SER A 98 5.36 -8.04 0.27
N VAL A 99 5.36 -6.70 0.23
CA VAL A 99 4.85 -5.84 1.33
C VAL A 99 3.32 -5.95 1.39
N LEU A 100 2.67 -5.88 0.24
CA LEU A 100 1.21 -5.90 0.14
C LEU A 100 0.63 -7.29 0.45
N ASP A 101 1.37 -8.37 0.19
CA ASP A 101 0.97 -9.74 0.54
C ASP A 101 0.93 -9.96 2.06
N VAL A 102 1.95 -9.46 2.78
CA VAL A 102 1.96 -9.48 4.27
C VAL A 102 0.77 -8.70 4.83
N ILE A 103 0.43 -7.57 4.22
CA ILE A 103 -0.74 -6.76 4.59
C ILE A 103 -2.04 -7.55 4.42
N GLU A 104 -2.21 -8.21 3.28
CA GLU A 104 -3.42 -8.97 2.97
C GLU A 104 -3.58 -10.14 3.94
N GLU A 105 -2.50 -10.87 4.21
CA GLU A 105 -2.50 -11.98 5.16
C GLU A 105 -2.83 -11.54 6.59
N ALA A 106 -2.28 -10.40 7.04
CA ALA A 106 -2.56 -9.84 8.35
C ALA A 106 -4.02 -9.36 8.49
N SER A 107 -4.59 -8.80 7.43
CA SER A 107 -5.99 -8.37 7.40
C SER A 107 -6.96 -9.56 7.51
N LEU A 108 -6.63 -10.70 6.89
CA LEU A 108 -7.47 -11.90 6.89
C LEU A 108 -7.47 -12.66 8.22
N ASN A 109 -6.37 -12.63 8.98
CA ASN A 109 -6.15 -13.53 10.12
C ASN A 109 -6.24 -12.87 11.50
N SER A 110 -6.27 -11.54 11.59
CA SER A 110 -6.12 -10.82 12.86
C SER A 110 -7.40 -10.64 13.68
N GLY A 111 -8.59 -10.80 13.08
CA GLY A 111 -9.86 -10.40 13.71
C GLY A 111 -10.01 -8.89 13.91
N LEU A 112 -9.05 -8.11 13.42
CA LEU A 112 -9.04 -6.65 13.37
C LEU A 112 -9.14 -6.21 11.91
N ARG A 113 -9.66 -5.01 11.67
CA ARG A 113 -9.65 -4.40 10.35
C ARG A 113 -8.30 -3.73 10.13
N VAL A 114 -7.61 -4.12 9.07
CA VAL A 114 -6.37 -3.50 8.61
C VAL A 114 -6.65 -2.75 7.32
N THR A 115 -6.47 -1.44 7.32
CA THR A 115 -6.63 -0.58 6.14
C THR A 115 -5.27 -0.03 5.73
N THR A 116 -4.92 -0.14 4.46
CA THR A 116 -3.62 0.28 3.95
C THR A 116 -3.75 1.47 3.01
N ILE A 117 -2.85 2.43 3.16
CA ILE A 117 -2.78 3.66 2.38
C ILE A 117 -1.31 3.96 2.10
N GLY A 118 -0.96 4.21 0.85
CA GLY A 118 0.41 4.57 0.50
C GLY A 118 0.67 4.40 -0.99
N ASN A 119 1.92 4.64 -1.39
CA ASN A 119 2.32 4.58 -2.80
C ASN A 119 2.01 3.20 -3.40
N MET A 120 2.31 2.13 -2.66
CA MET A 120 2.21 0.76 -3.16
C MET A 120 0.76 0.30 -3.25
N SER A 121 -0.07 0.61 -2.26
CA SER A 121 -1.51 0.28 -2.31
C SER A 121 -2.23 0.99 -3.46
N VAL A 122 -1.86 2.24 -3.75
CA VAL A 122 -2.46 3.01 -4.85
C VAL A 122 -2.08 2.41 -6.20
N GLU A 123 -0.80 2.04 -6.39
CA GLU A 123 -0.33 1.43 -7.64
C GLU A 123 -1.00 0.08 -7.90
N ARG A 124 -1.10 -0.80 -6.89
CA ARG A 124 -1.80 -2.09 -7.01
C ARG A 124 -3.27 -1.88 -7.39
N LEU A 125 -3.97 -0.93 -6.75
CA LEU A 125 -5.36 -0.62 -7.08
C LEU A 125 -5.51 -0.14 -8.54
N PHE A 126 -4.59 0.71 -9.02
CA PHE A 126 -4.61 1.14 -10.43
C PHE A 126 -4.31 -0.02 -11.39
N GLY A 127 -3.35 -0.89 -11.06
CA GLY A 127 -3.02 -2.10 -11.82
C GLY A 127 -4.22 -3.04 -11.96
N GLU A 128 -4.87 -3.38 -10.85
CA GLU A 128 -6.06 -4.23 -10.83
C GLU A 128 -7.21 -3.65 -11.66
N MET A 129 -7.49 -2.35 -11.52
CA MET A 129 -8.53 -1.68 -12.32
C MET A 129 -8.21 -1.69 -13.83
N ALA A 130 -6.94 -1.50 -14.18
CA ALA A 130 -6.49 -1.55 -15.57
C ALA A 130 -6.65 -2.96 -16.15
N GLU A 131 -6.21 -3.99 -15.42
CA GLU A 131 -6.33 -5.38 -15.84
C GLU A 131 -7.80 -5.80 -16.00
N GLU A 132 -8.66 -5.47 -15.03
CA GLU A 132 -10.10 -5.75 -15.10
C GLU A 132 -10.74 -5.10 -16.34
N THR A 133 -10.32 -3.87 -16.66
CA THR A 133 -10.79 -3.14 -17.85
C THR A 133 -10.29 -3.79 -19.14
N PHE A 134 -9.03 -4.21 -19.20
CA PHE A 134 -8.47 -4.93 -20.36
C PHE A 134 -9.19 -6.26 -20.60
N GLN A 135 -9.39 -7.08 -19.57
CA GLN A 135 -10.09 -8.37 -19.68
C GLN A 135 -11.54 -8.19 -20.17
N LYS A 136 -12.27 -7.21 -19.61
CA LYS A 136 -13.63 -6.88 -20.07
C LYS A 136 -13.64 -6.37 -21.50
N GLY A 137 -12.68 -5.52 -21.86
CA GLY A 137 -12.54 -4.95 -23.21
C GLY A 137 -12.22 -6.00 -24.28
N GLU A 138 -11.33 -6.94 -23.95
CA GLU A 138 -10.96 -8.05 -24.84
C GLU A 138 -12.18 -8.93 -25.16
N MET A 139 -12.93 -9.36 -24.14
CA MET A 139 -14.09 -10.22 -24.33
C MET A 139 -15.18 -9.57 -25.20
N ILE A 140 -15.48 -8.29 -24.97
CA ILE A 140 -16.44 -7.53 -25.78
C ILE A 140 -15.91 -7.37 -27.21
N GLY A 141 -14.64 -7.04 -27.36
CA GLY A 141 -13.97 -6.87 -28.66
C GLY A 141 -14.02 -8.15 -29.49
N VAL A 142 -13.70 -9.30 -28.91
CA VAL A 142 -13.73 -10.61 -29.59
C VAL A 142 -15.15 -10.97 -30.02
N ILE A 143 -16.15 -10.80 -29.14
CA ILE A 143 -17.56 -11.08 -29.49
C ILE A 143 -18.04 -10.16 -30.61
N ALA A 144 -17.76 -8.86 -30.53
CA ALA A 144 -18.13 -7.91 -31.57
C ALA A 144 -17.43 -8.21 -32.91
N ALA A 145 -16.14 -8.52 -32.88
CA ALA A 145 -15.38 -8.92 -34.07
C ALA A 145 -15.95 -10.18 -34.72
N LEU A 146 -16.37 -11.18 -33.93
CA LEU A 146 -17.05 -12.37 -34.43
C LEU A 146 -18.37 -12.04 -35.14
N PHE A 147 -19.21 -11.17 -34.59
CA PHE A 147 -20.45 -10.74 -35.24
C PHE A 147 -20.20 -9.97 -36.55
N ILE A 148 -19.21 -9.08 -36.56
CA ILE A 148 -18.84 -8.34 -37.77
C ILE A 148 -18.32 -9.31 -38.84
N MET A 149 -17.45 -10.25 -38.46
CA MET A 149 -16.98 -11.27 -39.38
C MET A 149 -18.14 -12.10 -39.95
N LEU A 150 -19.09 -12.54 -39.11
CA LEU A 150 -20.27 -13.28 -39.59
C LEU A 150 -21.18 -12.44 -40.52
N ALA A 151 -21.27 -11.13 -40.32
CA ALA A 151 -22.11 -10.27 -41.13
C ALA A 151 -21.48 -9.87 -42.48
N VAL A 152 -20.14 -9.85 -42.55
CA VAL A 152 -19.39 -9.43 -43.75
C VAL A 152 -19.12 -10.60 -44.71
N PHE A 153 -18.93 -11.81 -44.18
CA PHE A 153 -18.65 -13.03 -44.96
C PHE A 153 -19.93 -13.84 -45.22
#